data_AF-E0S714-F1
#
_entry.id   AF-E0S714-F1
#
_cell.length_a   1.000
_cell.length_b   1.000
_cell.length_c   1.000
_cell.angle_alpha   90.00
_cell.angle_beta   90.00
_cell.angle_gamma   90.00
#
_symmetry.space_group_name_H-M   'P 1'
#
loop_
_entity.id
_entity.type
_entity.pdbx_description
1 polymer ?
#
loop_
_entity_poly.entity_id
_entity_poly.type
_entity_poly.pdbx_seq_one_letter_code
_entity_poly.pdbx_strand_id
1 'polypeptide(L)'
;MGIGEKTLLLVSGSREMSVLTGTSQAQVLSPDKGYTVKKVSSSNTFIVKRGNRYTEIKHVLELVENPLDLEKIHDSIPSSSIWNLLPPVDVQGCFYLGDSQIELVEKELKLLKLSGGYAKINYKDMADVACYISSVKECSDFGIKMDIYPEIVKEWALRNFTGDPAEVALHCLLACDEGGNMEIFLKSWEEMHLDEVNIGDLTQRVNSTFIPQKKKERLQQYLNKLTG
;
A
#
# COMPACT_ATOMS: atom_id res chain seq x y z
N MET A 1 8.76 -9.91 -32.03
CA MET A 1 8.10 -8.69 -31.51
C MET A 1 6.68 -9.08 -31.13
N GLY A 2 6.42 -9.26 -29.83
CA GLY A 2 5.10 -9.66 -29.36
C GLY A 2 4.12 -8.50 -29.50
N ILE A 3 3.06 -8.70 -30.26
CA ILE A 3 1.93 -7.76 -30.31
C ILE A 3 1.22 -7.93 -28.97
N GLY A 4 1.46 -7.00 -28.04
CA GLY A 4 0.70 -6.94 -26.79
C GLY A 4 -0.78 -6.82 -27.13
N GLU A 5 -1.61 -7.72 -26.60
CA GLU A 5 -3.05 -7.69 -26.77
C GLU A 5 -3.59 -6.34 -26.27
N LYS A 6 -4.07 -5.51 -27.19
CA LYS A 6 -4.77 -4.27 -26.86
C LYS A 6 -6.25 -4.58 -26.70
N THR A 7 -6.70 -4.61 -25.45
CA THR A 7 -8.14 -4.74 -25.14
C THR A 7 -8.84 -3.43 -25.47
N LEU A 8 -9.52 -3.38 -26.62
CA LEU A 8 -10.37 -2.25 -27.01
C LEU A 8 -11.79 -2.52 -26.52
N LEU A 9 -12.27 -1.74 -25.55
CA LEU A 9 -13.64 -1.83 -25.05
C LEU A 9 -14.55 -0.91 -25.86
N LEU A 10 -15.49 -1.49 -26.60
CA LEU A 10 -16.54 -0.75 -27.28
C LEU A 10 -17.71 -0.53 -26.30
N VAL A 11 -17.76 0.65 -25.66
CA VAL A 11 -18.87 0.98 -24.74
C VAL A 11 -20.03 1.58 -25.53
N SER A 12 -21.13 0.84 -25.69
CA SER A 12 -22.43 1.40 -26.11
C SER A 12 -23.36 1.47 -24.89
N GLY A 13 -23.57 2.67 -24.34
CA GLY A 13 -24.31 2.83 -23.09
C GLY A 13 -25.82 3.01 -23.27
N SER A 14 -26.61 2.29 -22.48
CA SER A 14 -27.99 2.66 -22.11
C SER A 14 -28.31 2.40 -20.62
N ARG A 15 -27.31 2.53 -19.70
CA ARG A 15 -27.24 2.35 -18.22
C ARG A 15 -26.13 1.33 -17.87
N GLU A 16 -25.29 1.39 -16.82
CA GLU A 16 -24.94 2.33 -15.74
C GLU A 16 -23.40 2.21 -15.59
N MET A 17 -22.65 3.29 -15.80
CA MET A 17 -21.28 3.40 -15.24
C MET A 17 -21.46 3.87 -13.80
N SER A 18 -20.96 3.13 -12.82
CA SER A 18 -21.25 3.38 -11.40
C SER A 18 -20.73 4.75 -10.93
N VAL A 19 -19.56 5.19 -11.42
CA VAL A 19 -19.00 6.51 -11.08
C VAL A 19 -18.10 7.02 -12.24
N LEU A 20 -18.38 8.24 -12.72
CA LEU A 20 -17.49 9.05 -13.56
C LEU A 20 -17.04 10.24 -12.71
N THR A 21 -15.77 10.28 -12.30
CA THR A 21 -15.20 11.38 -11.51
C THR A 21 -14.14 12.13 -12.29
N GLY A 22 -14.11 13.46 -12.17
CA GLY A 22 -13.03 14.32 -12.67
C GLY A 22 -13.52 15.62 -13.33
N THR A 23 -12.79 16.71 -13.11
CA THR A 23 -13.08 18.04 -13.70
C THR A 23 -12.38 18.27 -15.04
N SER A 24 -11.46 17.38 -15.46
CA SER A 24 -10.70 17.48 -16.72
C SER A 24 -10.40 16.15 -17.44
N GLN A 25 -10.37 15.02 -16.72
CA GLN A 25 -10.21 13.66 -17.28
C GLN A 25 -11.22 12.71 -16.62
N ALA A 26 -11.83 11.83 -17.41
CA ALA A 26 -12.78 10.84 -16.90
C ALA A 26 -12.04 9.58 -16.42
N GLN A 27 -12.45 9.09 -15.26
CA GLN A 27 -11.90 7.89 -14.63
C GLN A 27 -13.02 6.84 -14.47
N VAL A 28 -12.65 5.57 -14.54
CA VAL A 28 -13.53 4.41 -14.31
C VAL A 28 -12.90 3.55 -13.23
N LEU A 29 -13.65 3.27 -12.17
CA LEU A 29 -13.23 2.36 -11.10
C LEU A 29 -14.02 1.06 -11.24
N SER A 30 -13.31 -0.06 -11.35
CA SER A 30 -13.87 -1.40 -11.23
C SER A 30 -13.43 -2.05 -9.91
N PRO A 31 -14.03 -3.19 -9.51
CA PRO A 31 -13.58 -3.93 -8.34
C PRO A 31 -12.10 -4.32 -8.42
N ASP A 32 -11.57 -4.57 -9.62
CA ASP A 32 -10.19 -5.02 -9.78
C ASP A 32 -9.22 -3.84 -9.94
N LYS A 33 -9.58 -2.87 -10.78
CA LYS A 33 -8.63 -1.88 -11.33
C LYS A 33 -9.30 -0.54 -11.58
N GLY A 34 -8.49 0.52 -11.50
CA GLY A 34 -8.87 1.84 -11.96
C GLY A 34 -8.31 2.15 -13.35
N TYR A 35 -9.06 2.94 -14.14
CA TYR A 35 -8.72 3.26 -15.52
C TYR A 35 -8.95 4.75 -15.83
N THR A 36 -7.99 5.35 -16.52
CA THR A 36 -8.16 6.64 -17.19
C THR A 36 -8.78 6.44 -18.58
N VAL A 37 -9.86 7.15 -18.86
CA VAL A 37 -10.50 7.15 -20.18
C VAL A 37 -9.77 8.11 -21.11
N LYS A 38 -9.28 7.60 -22.24
CA LYS A 38 -8.63 8.40 -23.29
C LYS A 38 -9.40 8.30 -24.60
N LYS A 39 -9.56 9.43 -25.27
CA LYS A 39 -10.10 9.45 -26.64
C LYS A 39 -9.02 8.99 -27.61
N VAL A 40 -9.36 8.04 -28.47
CA VAL A 40 -8.47 7.56 -29.53
C VAL A 40 -8.94 8.11 -30.87
N SER A 41 -8.01 8.70 -31.61
CA SER A 41 -8.23 9.10 -32.99
C SER A 41 -8.14 7.87 -33.88
N SER A 42 -9.17 7.65 -34.71
CA SER A 42 -9.16 6.60 -35.72
C SER A 42 -9.53 7.20 -37.08
N SER A 43 -8.89 6.72 -38.13
CA SER A 43 -9.22 7.03 -39.52
C SER A 43 -10.41 6.23 -40.04
N ASN A 44 -10.89 5.26 -39.27
CA ASN A 44 -11.94 4.34 -39.69
C ASN A 44 -13.31 4.81 -39.19
N THR A 45 -14.34 4.60 -40.00
CA THR A 45 -15.74 4.77 -39.59
C THR A 45 -16.22 3.50 -38.91
N PHE A 46 -16.68 3.61 -37.66
CA PHE A 46 -17.26 2.50 -36.91
C PHE A 46 -18.77 2.61 -36.91
N ILE A 47 -19.46 1.50 -37.20
CA ILE A 47 -20.92 1.44 -37.21
C ILE A 47 -21.37 0.26 -36.36
N VAL A 48 -22.29 0.51 -35.43
CA VAL A 48 -22.93 -0.53 -34.61
C VAL A 48 -24.33 -0.80 -35.14
N LYS A 49 -24.62 -2.06 -35.48
CA LYS A 49 -25.94 -2.52 -35.87
C LYS A 49 -26.67 -3.12 -34.67
N ARG A 50 -27.88 -2.64 -34.37
CA ARG A 50 -28.77 -3.21 -33.35
C ARG A 50 -30.16 -3.45 -33.95
N GLY A 51 -30.47 -4.70 -34.26
CA GLY A 51 -31.66 -5.05 -35.05
C GLY A 51 -31.60 -4.41 -36.45
N ASN A 52 -32.62 -3.61 -36.79
CA ASN A 52 -32.69 -2.87 -38.06
C ASN A 52 -32.10 -1.46 -38.00
N ARG A 53 -31.53 -1.04 -36.85
CA ARG A 53 -30.93 0.28 -36.68
C ARG A 53 -29.42 0.22 -36.82
N TYR A 54 -28.87 1.22 -37.50
CA TYR A 54 -27.42 1.43 -37.66
C TYR A 54 -27.06 2.75 -36.98
N THR A 55 -26.04 2.72 -36.11
CA THR A 55 -25.55 3.89 -35.40
C THR A 55 -24.07 4.07 -35.70
N GLU A 56 -23.70 5.22 -36.25
CA GLU A 56 -22.30 5.60 -36.42
C GLU A 56 -21.70 6.00 -35.06
N ILE A 57 -20.51 5.49 -34.78
CA ILE A 57 -19.77 5.81 -33.56
C ILE A 57 -18.87 7.01 -33.84
N LYS A 58 -19.16 8.12 -33.17
CA LYS A 58 -18.39 9.37 -33.34
C LYS A 58 -17.02 9.33 -32.67
N HIS A 59 -16.90 8.62 -31.55
CA HIS A 59 -15.70 8.59 -30.74
C HIS A 59 -15.43 7.17 -30.23
N VAL A 60 -14.16 6.76 -30.31
CA VAL A 60 -13.66 5.55 -29.68
C VAL A 60 -12.90 5.97 -28.43
N LEU A 61 -13.19 5.29 -27.32
CA LEU A 61 -12.54 5.53 -26.04
C LEU A 61 -11.71 4.29 -25.68
N GLU A 62 -10.51 4.52 -25.19
CA GLU A 62 -9.61 3.51 -24.66
C GLU A 62 -9.55 3.67 -23.14
N LEU A 63 -9.57 2.54 -22.43
CA LEU A 63 -9.31 2.51 -21.00
C LEU A 63 -7.84 2.20 -20.80
N VAL A 64 -7.12 3.12 -20.15
CA VAL A 64 -5.73 2.93 -19.77
C VAL A 64 -5.69 2.67 -18.27
N GLU A 65 -5.24 1.48 -17.88
CA GLU A 65 -5.10 1.12 -16.46
C GLU A 65 -4.21 2.12 -15.73
N ASN A 66 -4.66 2.56 -14.56
CA ASN A 66 -3.92 3.46 -13.70
C ASN A 66 -2.79 2.67 -13.00
N PRO A 67 -1.55 3.17 -13.05
CA PRO A 67 -0.41 2.44 -12.51
C PRO A 67 -0.49 2.37 -10.99
N LEU A 68 -0.20 1.18 -10.45
CA LEU A 68 -0.01 0.98 -9.02
C LEU A 68 1.44 1.33 -8.64
N ASP A 69 1.66 2.55 -8.20
CA ASP A 69 2.97 3.06 -7.78
C ASP A 69 3.01 3.20 -6.25
N LEU A 70 3.48 2.15 -5.57
CA LEU A 70 3.55 2.10 -4.11
C LEU A 70 4.46 3.18 -3.51
N GLU A 71 5.52 3.59 -4.20
CA GLU A 71 6.45 4.62 -3.71
C GLU A 71 5.80 6.00 -3.75
N LYS A 72 5.13 6.34 -4.87
CA LYS A 72 4.37 7.57 -4.98
C LYS A 72 3.20 7.62 -3.99
N ILE A 73 2.50 6.50 -3.78
CA ILE A 73 1.41 6.42 -2.79
C ILE A 73 1.97 6.61 -1.38
N HIS A 74 3.02 5.87 -1.02
CA HIS A 74 3.69 5.99 0.28
C HIS A 74 4.08 7.43 0.59
N ASP A 75 4.64 8.16 -0.39
CA ASP A 75 5.11 9.53 -0.21
C ASP A 75 3.97 10.55 -0.13
N SER A 76 2.80 10.23 -0.69
CA SER A 76 1.62 11.11 -0.63
C SER A 76 0.88 11.08 0.72
N ILE A 77 1.10 10.02 1.51
CA ILE A 77 0.42 9.84 2.81
C ILE A 77 1.39 10.27 3.92
N PRO A 78 1.06 11.31 4.71
CA PRO A 78 1.93 11.75 5.79
C PRO A 78 2.00 10.69 6.91
N SER A 79 3.19 10.55 7.50
CA SER A 79 3.40 9.69 8.66
C SER A 79 2.72 10.30 9.89
N SER A 80 2.03 9.47 10.68
CA SER A 80 1.29 9.87 11.86
C SER A 80 1.57 8.93 13.03
N SER A 81 1.26 9.37 14.25
CA SER A 81 1.32 8.51 15.42
C SER A 81 -0.02 7.85 15.68
N ILE A 82 -0.02 6.61 16.17
CA ILE A 82 -1.26 5.94 16.61
C ILE A 82 -1.97 6.71 17.73
N TRP A 83 -1.23 7.54 18.48
CA TRP A 83 -1.75 8.39 19.55
C TRP A 83 -2.26 9.75 19.06
N ASN A 84 -1.87 10.16 17.85
CA ASN A 84 -2.25 11.43 17.24
C ASN A 84 -2.34 11.26 15.71
N LEU A 85 -3.44 10.65 15.28
CA LEU A 85 -3.67 10.34 13.87
C LEU A 85 -3.92 11.62 13.07
N LEU A 86 -3.23 11.75 11.94
CA LEU A 86 -3.50 12.79 10.97
C LEU A 86 -4.78 12.47 10.18
N PRO A 87 -5.42 13.47 9.54
CA PRO A 87 -6.57 13.23 8.69
C PRO A 87 -6.28 12.16 7.63
N PRO A 88 -7.22 11.22 7.40
CA PRO A 88 -7.01 10.15 6.42
C PRO A 88 -6.91 10.69 5.00
N VAL A 89 -6.07 10.05 4.20
CA VAL A 89 -5.94 10.34 2.76
C VAL A 89 -6.83 9.39 1.97
N ASP A 90 -7.65 9.94 1.08
CA ASP A 90 -8.44 9.18 0.12
C ASP A 90 -7.53 8.65 -1.00
N VAL A 91 -6.85 7.54 -0.73
CA VAL A 91 -5.93 6.90 -1.70
C VAL A 91 -6.68 6.49 -2.96
N GLN A 92 -7.91 6.00 -2.83
CA GLN A 92 -8.71 5.55 -3.97
C GLN A 92 -9.05 6.71 -4.90
N GLY A 93 -9.50 7.84 -4.36
CA GLY A 93 -9.80 9.05 -5.13
C GLY A 93 -8.56 9.77 -5.65
N CYS A 94 -7.45 9.79 -4.90
CA CYS A 94 -6.22 10.47 -5.32
C CYS A 94 -5.49 9.74 -6.46
N PHE A 95 -5.50 8.41 -6.46
CA PHE A 95 -4.79 7.59 -7.43
C PHE A 95 -5.71 6.89 -8.43
N TYR A 96 -7.02 7.01 -8.26
CA TYR A 96 -8.06 6.40 -9.08
C TYR A 96 -7.83 4.90 -9.24
N LEU A 97 -7.79 4.18 -8.12
CA LEU A 97 -7.50 2.75 -8.07
C LEU A 97 -8.78 1.92 -7.85
N GLY A 98 -8.79 0.68 -8.34
CA GLY A 98 -9.84 -0.29 -8.04
C GLY A 98 -9.72 -0.86 -6.63
N ASP A 99 -10.75 -1.56 -6.15
CA ASP A 99 -10.80 -2.07 -4.78
C ASP A 99 -9.65 -3.07 -4.49
N SER A 100 -9.41 -4.03 -5.39
CA SER A 100 -8.29 -4.99 -5.27
C SER A 100 -6.91 -4.33 -5.27
N GLN A 101 -6.73 -3.24 -6.03
CA GLN A 101 -5.50 -2.44 -5.99
C GLN A 101 -5.34 -1.74 -4.63
N ILE A 102 -6.43 -1.24 -4.05
CA ILE A 102 -6.43 -0.61 -2.73
C ILE A 102 -6.14 -1.63 -1.63
N GLU A 103 -6.70 -2.83 -1.69
CA GLU A 103 -6.38 -3.91 -0.74
C GLU A 103 -4.89 -4.27 -0.77
N LEU A 104 -4.28 -4.32 -1.97
CA LEU A 104 -2.85 -4.55 -2.12
C LEU A 104 -2.03 -3.40 -1.52
N VAL A 105 -2.43 -2.15 -1.76
CA VAL A 105 -1.77 -0.96 -1.16
C VAL A 105 -1.86 -0.99 0.36
N GLU A 106 -3.05 -1.24 0.91
CA GLU A 106 -3.31 -1.32 2.34
C GLU A 106 -2.38 -2.34 2.99
N LYS A 107 -2.23 -3.52 2.37
CA LYS A 107 -1.38 -4.60 2.85
C LYS A 107 0.12 -4.29 2.72
N GLU A 108 0.59 -3.92 1.54
CA GLU A 108 2.03 -3.73 1.28
C GLU A 108 2.60 -2.54 2.05
N LEU A 109 1.80 -1.48 2.24
CA LEU A 109 2.20 -0.29 2.99
C LEU A 109 1.78 -0.36 4.47
N LYS A 110 1.10 -1.43 4.91
CA LYS A 110 0.54 -1.61 6.26
C LYS A 110 -0.27 -0.39 6.73
N LEU A 111 -1.12 0.18 5.87
CA LEU A 111 -1.87 1.39 6.19
C LEU A 111 -2.99 1.11 7.20
N LEU A 112 -3.24 2.08 8.08
CA LEU A 112 -4.38 2.06 8.99
C LEU A 112 -5.60 2.62 8.27
N LYS A 113 -6.65 1.80 8.11
CA LYS A 113 -7.92 2.22 7.52
C LYS A 113 -8.74 3.02 8.53
N LEU A 114 -9.18 4.21 8.14
CA LEU A 114 -10.02 5.11 8.94
C LEU A 114 -11.32 5.46 8.17
N SER A 115 -12.24 6.15 8.84
CA SER A 115 -13.44 6.67 8.16
C SER A 115 -13.04 7.69 7.08
N GLY A 116 -13.17 7.31 5.81
CA GLY A 116 -12.90 8.18 4.67
C GLY A 116 -11.49 8.07 4.05
N GLY A 117 -10.66 7.11 4.48
CA GLY A 117 -9.38 6.87 3.82
C GLY A 117 -8.37 6.14 4.69
N TYR A 118 -7.09 6.46 4.48
CA TYR A 118 -5.97 5.74 5.05
C TYR A 118 -4.98 6.66 5.78
N ALA A 119 -4.42 6.18 6.87
CA ALA A 119 -3.32 6.82 7.58
C ALA A 119 -2.06 5.93 7.52
N LYS A 120 -0.90 6.57 7.38
CA LYS A 120 0.39 5.91 7.52
C LYS A 120 0.88 6.06 8.95
N ILE A 121 1.22 4.96 9.59
CA ILE A 121 1.76 4.95 10.96
C ILE A 121 3.28 5.02 10.88
N ASN A 122 3.90 5.81 11.75
CA ASN A 122 5.35 5.92 11.84
C ASN A 122 5.98 4.60 12.31
N TYR A 123 7.24 4.37 11.94
CA TYR A 123 7.88 3.09 12.22
C TYR A 123 8.16 2.84 13.70
N LYS A 124 8.27 3.91 14.51
CA LYS A 124 8.42 3.78 15.97
C LYS A 124 7.18 3.12 16.58
N ASP A 125 6.00 3.62 16.29
CA ASP A 125 4.75 3.05 16.79
C ASP A 125 4.52 1.64 16.21
N MET A 126 4.92 1.39 14.95
CA MET A 126 4.88 0.04 14.37
C MET A 126 5.82 -0.93 15.11
N ALA A 127 7.02 -0.48 15.51
CA ALA A 127 7.97 -1.27 16.29
C ALA A 127 7.42 -1.59 17.68
N ASP A 128 6.86 -0.59 18.37
CA ASP A 128 6.23 -0.76 19.69
C ASP A 128 5.09 -1.77 19.63
N VAL A 129 4.21 -1.68 18.61
CA VAL A 129 3.11 -2.64 18.38
C VAL A 129 3.63 -4.04 18.09
N ALA A 130 4.62 -4.19 17.20
CA ALA A 130 5.20 -5.49 16.87
C ALA A 130 5.88 -6.15 18.09
N CYS A 131 6.61 -5.36 18.89
CA CYS A 131 7.24 -5.79 20.12
C CYS A 131 6.19 -6.21 21.16
N TYR A 132 5.11 -5.44 21.29
CA TYR A 132 3.99 -5.78 22.15
C TYR A 132 3.38 -7.13 21.76
N ILE A 133 3.06 -7.32 20.47
CA ILE A 133 2.52 -8.57 19.95
C ILE A 133 3.46 -9.74 20.25
N SER A 134 4.75 -9.59 19.96
CA SER A 134 5.76 -10.61 20.25
C SER A 134 5.75 -11.06 21.72
N SER A 135 5.56 -10.12 22.64
CA SER A 135 5.58 -10.36 24.10
C SER A 135 4.35 -11.08 24.63
N VAL A 136 3.19 -10.96 23.95
CA VAL A 136 1.90 -11.46 24.47
C VAL A 136 1.21 -12.48 23.57
N LYS A 137 1.70 -12.76 22.36
CA LYS A 137 1.06 -13.68 21.40
C LYS A 137 0.85 -15.11 21.94
N GLU A 138 1.72 -15.56 22.84
CA GLU A 138 1.63 -16.88 23.50
C GLU A 138 0.66 -16.89 24.70
N CYS A 139 0.08 -15.75 25.08
CA CYS A 139 -0.90 -15.67 26.16
C CYS A 139 -2.29 -16.07 25.65
N SER A 140 -3.00 -16.90 26.43
CA SER A 140 -4.39 -17.29 26.13
C SER A 140 -5.35 -16.10 26.00
N ASP A 141 -5.04 -14.98 26.65
CA ASP A 141 -5.87 -13.76 26.69
C ASP A 141 -5.32 -12.63 25.79
N PHE A 142 -4.57 -12.98 24.74
CA PHE A 142 -3.88 -12.04 23.84
C PHE A 142 -4.73 -10.84 23.38
N GLY A 143 -6.00 -11.08 22.98
CA GLY A 143 -6.91 -10.02 22.54
C GLY A 143 -7.36 -9.06 23.65
N ILE A 144 -7.37 -9.51 24.91
CA ILE A 144 -7.68 -8.67 26.08
C ILE A 144 -6.44 -7.85 26.47
N LYS A 145 -5.24 -8.39 26.29
CA LYS A 145 -4.00 -7.73 26.72
C LYS A 145 -3.63 -6.50 25.89
N MET A 146 -4.01 -6.41 24.61
CA MET A 146 -3.77 -5.20 23.80
C MET A 146 -4.63 -3.97 24.21
N ASP A 147 -5.15 -3.92 25.45
CA ASP A 147 -6.09 -2.92 25.96
C ASP A 147 -5.59 -1.47 25.92
N ILE A 148 -4.27 -1.27 25.88
CA ILE A 148 -3.65 0.05 25.72
C ILE A 148 -3.93 0.70 24.37
N TYR A 149 -4.29 -0.09 23.34
CA TYR A 149 -4.55 0.41 21.99
C TYR A 149 -6.05 0.55 21.71
N PRO A 150 -6.47 1.58 20.93
CA PRO A 150 -7.82 1.64 20.40
C PRO A 150 -8.15 0.42 19.53
N GLU A 151 -9.44 0.02 19.51
CA GLU A 151 -9.88 -1.20 18.81
C GLU A 151 -9.46 -1.23 17.33
N ILE A 152 -9.55 -0.09 16.64
CA ILE A 152 -9.15 0.05 15.24
C ILE A 152 -7.65 -0.24 15.02
N VAL A 153 -6.80 0.11 16.00
CA VAL A 153 -5.36 -0.18 15.98
C VAL A 153 -5.13 -1.65 16.27
N LYS A 154 -5.88 -2.27 17.18
CA LYS A 154 -5.79 -3.72 17.45
C LYS A 154 -6.12 -4.53 16.21
N GLU A 155 -7.25 -4.26 15.57
CA GLU A 155 -7.66 -4.97 14.35
C GLU A 155 -6.60 -4.85 13.25
N TRP A 156 -6.09 -3.63 13.04
CA TRP A 156 -5.00 -3.38 12.10
C TRP A 156 -3.73 -4.15 12.46
N ALA A 157 -3.35 -4.13 13.74
CA ALA A 157 -2.13 -4.79 14.22
C ALA A 157 -2.20 -6.31 14.02
N LEU A 158 -3.33 -6.93 14.37
CA LEU A 158 -3.56 -8.37 14.21
C LEU A 158 -3.57 -8.83 12.75
N ARG A 159 -3.95 -7.95 11.81
CA ARG A 159 -3.93 -8.26 10.37
C ARG A 159 -2.54 -8.11 9.75
N ASN A 160 -1.72 -7.21 10.29
CA ASN A 160 -0.48 -6.78 9.64
C ASN A 160 0.80 -7.31 10.29
N PHE A 161 0.75 -7.79 11.53
CA PHE A 161 1.94 -8.19 12.27
C PHE A 161 1.79 -9.60 12.83
N THR A 162 2.88 -10.36 12.74
CA THR A 162 3.05 -11.68 13.33
C THR A 162 3.74 -11.60 14.69
N GLY A 163 4.48 -10.51 14.93
CA GLY A 163 5.35 -10.37 16.10
C GLY A 163 6.45 -11.42 16.11
N ASP A 164 6.94 -11.82 14.94
CA ASP A 164 8.17 -12.61 14.86
C ASP A 164 9.40 -11.71 15.13
N PRO A 165 10.47 -12.23 15.75
CA PRO A 165 11.63 -11.41 16.13
C PRO A 165 12.27 -10.64 14.96
N ALA A 166 12.30 -11.22 13.75
CA ALA A 166 12.86 -10.54 12.57
C ALA A 166 11.97 -9.39 12.09
N GLU A 167 10.64 -9.51 12.20
CA GLU A 167 9.72 -8.40 11.97
C GLU A 167 9.92 -7.27 12.98
N VAL A 168 10.08 -7.59 14.27
CA VAL A 168 10.37 -6.58 15.31
C VAL A 168 11.68 -5.86 15.00
N ALA A 169 12.75 -6.61 14.70
CA ALA A 169 14.06 -6.05 14.34
C ALA A 169 13.98 -5.12 13.11
N LEU A 170 13.19 -5.48 12.10
CA LEU A 170 12.98 -4.65 10.91
C LEU A 170 12.33 -3.31 11.27
N HIS A 171 11.24 -3.31 12.03
CA HIS A 171 10.56 -2.05 12.37
C HIS A 171 11.41 -1.18 13.30
N CYS A 172 12.22 -1.78 14.17
CA CYS A 172 13.20 -1.05 14.98
C CYS A 172 14.28 -0.38 14.12
N LEU A 173 14.81 -1.10 13.13
CA LEU A 173 15.76 -0.56 12.16
C LEU A 173 15.16 0.62 11.39
N LEU A 174 13.91 0.47 10.94
CA LEU A 174 13.18 1.50 10.21
C LEU A 174 12.88 2.72 11.08
N ALA A 175 12.56 2.53 12.36
CA ALA A 175 12.37 3.60 13.34
C ALA A 175 13.66 4.38 13.58
N CYS A 176 14.81 3.69 13.67
CA CYS A 176 16.12 4.32 13.79
C CYS A 176 16.48 5.16 12.55
N ASP A 177 16.19 4.65 11.34
CA ASP A 177 16.40 5.42 10.09
C ASP A 177 15.47 6.64 10.01
N GLU A 178 14.18 6.50 10.38
CA GLU A 178 13.22 7.60 10.42
C GLU A 178 13.62 8.68 11.43
N GLY A 179 14.15 8.29 12.59
CA GLY A 179 14.67 9.19 13.62
C GLY A 179 16.06 9.77 13.31
N GLY A 180 16.71 9.36 12.21
CA GLY A 180 18.05 9.81 11.84
C GLY A 180 19.16 9.32 12.78
N ASN A 181 18.94 8.25 13.53
CA ASN A 181 19.86 7.74 14.53
C ASN A 181 20.07 6.23 14.37
N MET A 182 20.78 5.83 13.31
CA MET A 182 21.10 4.43 13.05
C MET A 182 22.11 3.84 14.05
N GLU A 183 22.83 4.68 14.80
CA GLU A 183 23.85 4.24 15.75
C GLU A 183 23.26 3.57 17.00
N ILE A 184 22.04 3.97 17.40
CA ILE A 184 21.34 3.37 18.56
C ILE A 184 20.67 2.03 18.23
N PHE A 185 20.70 1.59 16.97
CA PHE A 185 20.01 0.38 16.55
C PHE A 185 20.50 -0.85 17.30
N LEU A 186 21.82 -1.09 17.37
CA LEU A 186 22.38 -2.24 18.09
C LEU A 186 21.98 -2.24 19.57
N LYS A 187 22.03 -1.07 20.21
CA LYS A 187 21.60 -0.92 21.59
C LYS A 187 20.11 -1.25 21.76
N SER A 188 19.27 -0.75 20.86
CA SER A 188 17.82 -1.01 20.87
C SER A 188 17.51 -2.48 20.59
N TRP A 189 18.31 -3.13 19.75
CA TRP A 189 18.23 -4.57 19.46
C TRP A 189 18.50 -5.40 20.71
N GLU A 190 19.59 -5.10 21.43
CA GLU A 190 19.97 -5.77 22.68
C GLU A 190 18.90 -5.58 23.77
N GLU A 191 18.38 -4.35 23.92
CA GLU A 191 17.32 -4.04 24.90
C GLU A 191 16.00 -4.80 24.63
N MET A 192 15.75 -5.20 23.38
CA MET A 192 14.56 -5.96 22.98
C MET A 192 14.76 -7.48 23.02
N HIS A 193 15.92 -7.97 23.49
CA HIS A 193 16.25 -9.40 23.58
C HIS A 193 16.06 -10.15 22.24
N LEU A 194 16.37 -9.49 21.13
CA LEU A 194 16.26 -10.07 19.78
C LEU A 194 17.50 -10.90 19.41
N ASP A 195 18.16 -11.51 20.40
CA ASP A 195 19.45 -12.20 20.27
C ASP A 195 19.40 -13.44 19.35
N GLU A 196 18.19 -13.94 19.08
CA GLU A 196 17.94 -15.08 18.18
C GLU A 196 17.92 -14.67 16.69
N VAL A 197 17.80 -13.37 16.38
CA VAL A 197 17.75 -12.88 15.00
C VAL A 197 19.17 -12.69 14.50
N ASN A 198 19.54 -13.36 13.42
CA ASN A 198 20.81 -13.09 12.76
C ASN A 198 20.65 -11.97 11.71
N ILE A 199 21.75 -11.27 11.39
CA ILE A 199 21.75 -10.16 10.43
C ILE A 199 21.33 -10.63 9.01
N GLY A 200 21.56 -11.90 8.67
CA GLY A 200 21.14 -12.50 7.40
C GLY A 200 19.62 -12.53 7.25
N ASP A 201 18.91 -12.98 8.27
CA ASP A 201 17.44 -13.04 8.31
C ASP A 201 16.84 -11.63 8.21
N LEU A 202 17.43 -10.66 8.93
CA LEU A 202 17.01 -9.26 8.83
C LEU A 202 17.24 -8.69 7.43
N THR A 203 18.37 -9.01 6.80
CA THR A 203 18.68 -8.58 5.42
C THR A 203 17.68 -9.18 4.43
N GLN A 204 17.31 -10.45 4.59
CA GLN A 204 16.28 -11.08 3.78
C GLN A 204 14.91 -10.41 3.98
N ARG A 205 14.58 -10.02 5.22
CA ARG A 205 13.32 -9.32 5.53
C ARG A 205 13.26 -7.92 4.91
N VAL A 206 14.35 -7.15 4.95
CA VAL A 206 14.49 -5.86 4.23
C VAL A 206 14.27 -6.06 2.73
N ASN A 207 14.79 -7.15 2.16
CA ASN A 207 14.67 -7.43 0.73
C ASN A 207 13.27 -7.84 0.30
N SER A 208 12.54 -8.57 1.14
CA SER A 208 11.19 -9.08 0.86
C SER A 208 10.07 -8.11 1.24
N THR A 209 10.33 -7.11 2.06
CA THR A 209 9.35 -6.09 2.46
C THR A 209 9.41 -4.88 1.53
N PHE A 210 8.25 -4.27 1.24
CA PHE A 210 8.21 -2.96 0.61
C PHE A 210 8.85 -1.90 1.52
N ILE A 211 9.91 -1.26 1.02
CA ILE A 211 10.59 -0.13 1.64
C ILE A 211 10.98 0.79 0.49
N PRO A 212 10.76 2.12 0.57
CA PRO A 212 11.17 3.06 -0.46
C PRO A 212 12.63 2.86 -0.84
N GLN A 213 12.94 2.90 -2.13
CA GLN A 213 14.21 2.36 -2.66
C GLN A 213 15.43 3.03 -2.01
N LYS A 214 15.40 4.36 -1.87
CA LYS A 214 16.47 5.12 -1.21
C LYS A 214 16.67 4.71 0.25
N LYS A 215 15.60 4.39 0.97
CA LYS A 215 15.67 3.92 2.36
C LYS A 215 16.26 2.51 2.38
N LYS A 216 15.76 1.62 1.52
CA LYS A 216 16.24 0.23 1.38
C LYS A 216 17.74 0.16 1.13
N GLU A 217 18.26 0.99 0.24
CA GLU A 217 19.71 1.08 -0.05
C GLU A 217 20.53 1.50 1.19
N ARG A 218 20.07 2.51 1.94
CA ARG A 218 20.74 2.93 3.18
C ARG A 218 20.76 1.82 4.22
N LEU A 219 19.64 1.12 4.41
CA LEU A 219 19.54 0.02 5.35
C LEU A 219 20.48 -1.13 4.98
N GLN A 220 20.52 -1.51 3.69
CA GLN A 220 21.43 -2.54 3.21
C GLN A 220 22.90 -2.15 3.42
N GLN A 221 23.27 -0.90 3.13
CA GLN A 221 24.62 -0.40 3.39
C GLN A 221 24.98 -0.48 4.87
N TYR A 222 24.04 -0.16 5.76
CA TYR A 222 24.24 -0.27 7.19
C TYR A 222 24.39 -1.73 7.64
N LEU A 223 23.48 -2.62 7.24
CA LEU A 223 23.54 -4.04 7.61
C LEU A 223 24.81 -4.72 7.12
N ASN A 224 25.27 -4.41 5.90
CA ASN A 224 26.52 -4.95 5.36
C ASN A 224 27.76 -4.55 6.18
N LYS A 225 27.75 -3.38 6.85
CA LYS A 225 28.83 -2.96 7.75
C LYS A 225 28.86 -3.76 9.05
N LEU A 226 27.71 -4.28 9.49
CA LEU A 226 27.61 -5.08 10.71
C LEU A 226 28.10 -6.53 10.51
N THR A 227 28.04 -7.03 9.26
CA THR A 227 28.53 -8.37 8.89
C THR A 227 29.99 -8.39 8.44
N GLY A 228 30.63 -7.22 8.32
CA GLY A 228 31.99 -7.04 7.78
C GLY A 228 33.07 -6.95 8.84
#